data_AF-Q59SJ1-F1
#
_entry.id   AF-Q59SJ1-F1
#
_cell.length_a   1.000
_cell.length_b   1.000
_cell.length_c   1.000
_cell.angle_alpha   90.00
_cell.angle_beta   90.00
_cell.angle_gamma   90.00
#
_symmetry.space_group_name_H-M   'P 1'
#
loop_
_entity.id
_entity.type
_entity.pdbx_description
1 polymer ?
#
loop_
_entity_poly.entity_id
_entity_poly.type
_entity_poly.pdbx_seq_one_letter_code
_entity_poly.pdbx_strand_id
1 'polypeptide(L)'
;MSQLKKTNLNSVNDLRQTTDDHLGLVFQQLGYNESFTLIDLKLGLGLSTVVIAGLLFLVDKKYAWKDSYNLTVIACVLYGIISGVLYLINFFNKNVKYIGYDNKGNKLSVATSSNKLDPIYNVTISLNDRSVNAAFGFNKFFDVVGFFNRDAFTKLVENELNKLNKKNE
;
A
#
# COMPACT_ATOMS: atom_id res chain seq x y z
N MET A 1 20.64 -8.73 -14.23
CA MET A 1 20.62 -7.24 -14.22
C MET A 1 19.17 -6.81 -14.16
N SER A 2 18.69 -6.31 -13.02
CA SER A 2 17.39 -5.62 -13.00
C SER A 2 17.51 -4.39 -13.88
N GLN A 3 16.86 -4.42 -15.04
CA GLN A 3 16.78 -3.30 -15.97
C GLN A 3 16.27 -2.11 -15.16
N LEU A 4 17.13 -1.11 -14.93
CA LEU A 4 16.71 0.13 -14.27
C LEU A 4 15.59 0.71 -15.12
N LYS A 5 14.37 0.75 -14.58
CA LYS A 5 13.22 1.29 -15.30
C LYS A 5 13.41 2.79 -15.40
N LYS A 6 13.56 3.29 -16.63
CA LYS A 6 13.55 4.72 -16.89
C LYS A 6 12.14 5.25 -16.62
N THR A 7 12.02 6.19 -15.69
CA THR A 7 10.74 6.79 -15.31
C THR A 7 10.52 8.06 -16.10
N ASN A 8 9.27 8.33 -16.49
CA ASN A 8 8.92 9.56 -17.15
C ASN A 8 8.99 10.73 -16.16
N LEU A 9 9.98 11.60 -16.32
CA LEU A 9 10.20 12.76 -15.45
C LEU A 9 9.06 13.79 -15.50
N ASN A 10 8.30 13.84 -16.60
CA ASN A 10 7.20 14.79 -16.76
C ASN A 10 5.90 14.30 -16.11
N SER A 11 5.88 13.06 -15.61
CA SER A 11 4.70 12.47 -14.97
C SER A 11 4.97 12.30 -13.48
N VAL A 12 4.38 13.20 -12.67
CA VAL A 12 4.46 13.10 -11.19
C VAL A 12 3.91 11.77 -10.69
N ASN A 13 2.92 11.20 -11.39
CA ASN A 13 2.36 9.89 -11.06
C ASN A 13 3.38 8.76 -11.27
N ASP A 14 4.15 8.79 -12.38
CA ASP A 14 5.15 7.75 -12.66
C ASP A 14 6.34 7.86 -11.71
N LEU A 15 6.76 9.09 -11.38
CA LEU A 15 7.78 9.36 -10.36
C LEU A 15 7.35 8.82 -9.00
N ARG A 16 6.13 9.13 -8.58
CA ARG A 16 5.54 8.62 -7.35
C ARG A 16 5.48 7.10 -7.36
N GLN A 17 4.94 6.49 -8.41
CA GLN A 17 4.79 5.03 -8.48
C GLN A 17 6.16 4.35 -8.39
N THR A 18 7.15 4.84 -9.13
CA THR A 18 8.51 4.30 -9.07
C THR A 18 9.11 4.43 -7.67
N THR A 19 8.84 5.54 -6.96
CA THR A 19 9.31 5.75 -5.59
C THR A 19 8.61 4.80 -4.61
N ASP A 20 7.28 4.69 -4.72
CA ASP A 20 6.45 3.79 -3.91
C ASP A 20 6.90 2.32 -4.11
N ASP A 21 7.24 1.91 -5.34
CA ASP A 21 7.73 0.55 -5.67
C ASP A 21 9.09 0.22 -5.02
N HIS A 22 9.94 1.23 -4.79
CA HIS A 22 11.26 1.04 -4.15
C HIS A 22 11.22 1.21 -2.63
N LEU A 23 10.08 1.65 -2.07
CA LEU A 23 9.93 1.97 -0.66
C LEU A 23 10.19 0.75 0.23
N GLY A 24 9.69 -0.43 -0.15
CA GLY A 24 9.92 -1.68 0.59
C GLY A 24 11.39 -2.04 0.70
N LEU A 25 12.14 -1.93 -0.40
CA LEU A 25 13.58 -2.20 -0.41
C LEU A 25 14.38 -1.22 0.47
N VAL A 26 13.98 0.05 0.50
CA VAL A 26 14.62 1.08 1.33
C VAL A 26 14.41 0.80 2.81
N PHE A 27 13.18 0.46 3.22
CA PHE A 27 12.90 0.12 4.61
C PHE A 27 13.49 -1.22 5.03
N GLN A 28 13.58 -2.19 4.12
CA GLN A 28 14.28 -3.45 4.36
C GLN A 28 15.78 -3.22 4.57
N GLN A 29 16.41 -2.31 3.81
CA GLN A 29 17.80 -1.88 4.03
C GLN A 29 18.01 -1.21 5.39
N LEU A 30 16.99 -0.51 5.91
CA LEU A 30 16.99 0.09 7.25
C LEU A 30 16.67 -0.91 8.38
N GLY A 31 16.44 -2.19 8.06
CA GLY A 31 16.19 -3.26 9.04
C GLY A 31 14.73 -3.50 9.40
N TYR A 32 13.78 -2.90 8.69
CA TYR A 32 12.35 -3.17 8.90
C TYR A 32 11.90 -4.38 8.08
N ASN A 33 11.13 -5.27 8.68
CA ASN A 33 10.49 -6.38 8.00
C ASN A 33 9.14 -5.94 7.45
N GLU A 34 8.96 -6.04 6.13
CA GLU A 34 7.71 -5.70 5.45
C GLU A 34 6.55 -6.60 5.89
N SER A 35 5.38 -6.00 6.09
CA SER A 35 4.15 -6.68 6.41
C SER A 35 3.14 -6.56 5.28
N PHE A 36 2.82 -7.71 4.68
CA PHE A 36 1.83 -7.83 3.60
C PHE A 36 0.39 -8.01 4.10
N THR A 37 0.12 -7.87 5.41
CA THR A 37 -1.20 -8.15 5.99
C THR A 37 -2.34 -7.39 5.31
N LEU A 38 -2.14 -6.14 4.89
CA LEU A 38 -3.15 -5.38 4.15
C LEU A 38 -3.44 -5.96 2.77
N ILE A 39 -2.41 -6.43 2.08
CA ILE A 39 -2.52 -7.03 0.74
C ILE A 39 -3.19 -8.40 0.88
N ASP A 40 -2.74 -9.22 1.83
CA ASP A 40 -3.29 -10.53 2.12
C ASP A 40 -4.77 -10.45 2.52
N LEU A 41 -5.13 -9.45 3.34
CA LEU A 41 -6.52 -9.23 3.73
C LEU A 41 -7.39 -8.86 2.53
N LYS A 42 -6.93 -7.95 1.67
CA LYS A 42 -7.66 -7.58 0.44
C LYS A 42 -7.78 -8.77 -0.51
N LEU A 43 -6.72 -9.56 -0.65
CA LEU A 43 -6.70 -10.75 -1.49
C LEU A 43 -7.66 -11.82 -0.95
N GLY A 44 -7.63 -12.09 0.36
CA GLY A 44 -8.52 -13.04 1.03
C GLY A 44 -10.00 -12.64 0.93
N LEU A 45 -10.32 -11.36 1.14
CA LEU A 45 -11.67 -10.83 0.96
C LEU A 45 -12.14 -10.94 -0.50
N GLY A 46 -11.28 -10.58 -1.46
CA GLY A 46 -11.58 -10.73 -2.89
C GLY A 46 -11.74 -12.18 -3.33
N LEU A 47 -10.92 -13.11 -2.84
CA LEU A 47 -11.06 -14.54 -3.12
C LEU A 47 -12.36 -15.09 -2.53
N SER A 48 -12.76 -14.61 -1.34
CA SER A 48 -14.01 -15.01 -0.70
C SER A 48 -15.24 -14.67 -1.56
N THR A 49 -15.25 -13.50 -2.22
CA THR A 49 -16.36 -13.15 -3.12
C THR A 49 -16.41 -14.03 -4.36
N VAL A 50 -15.27 -14.41 -4.92
CA VAL A 50 -15.18 -15.34 -6.07
C VAL A 50 -15.67 -16.74 -5.67
N VAL A 51 -15.32 -17.21 -4.46
CA VAL A 51 -15.80 -18.49 -3.93
C VAL A 51 -17.32 -18.48 -3.76
N ILE A 52 -17.89 -17.40 -3.20
CA ILE A 52 -19.35 -17.24 -3.08
C ILE A 52 -20.02 -17.29 -4.45
N ALA A 53 -19.48 -16.59 -5.45
CA ALA A 53 -20.00 -16.61 -6.81
C ALA A 53 -19.92 -18.01 -7.46
N GLY A 54 -18.81 -18.73 -7.26
CA GLY A 54 -18.65 -20.10 -7.74
C GLY A 54 -19.61 -21.08 -7.08
N LEU A 55 -19.83 -20.97 -5.77
CA LEU A 55 -20.81 -21.78 -5.04
C LEU A 55 -22.23 -21.49 -5.52
N LEU A 56 -22.57 -20.21 -5.72
CA LEU A 56 -23.87 -19.80 -6.22
C LEU A 56 -24.15 -20.39 -7.62
N PHE A 57 -23.17 -20.33 -8.52
CA PHE A 57 -23.27 -20.94 -9.85
C PHE A 57 -23.49 -22.46 -9.81
N LEU A 58 -22.85 -23.16 -8.86
CA LEU A 58 -23.07 -24.61 -8.68
C LEU A 58 -24.46 -24.95 -8.12
N VAL A 59 -25.01 -24.09 -7.25
CA VAL A 59 -26.36 -24.24 -6.71
C VAL A 59 -27.39 -23.99 -7.82
N ASP A 60 -27.25 -22.90 -8.58
CA ASP A 60 -28.14 -22.57 -9.70
C ASP A 60 -28.17 -23.66 -10.78
N LYS A 61 -27.06 -24.39 -10.96
CA LYS A 61 -27.00 -25.53 -11.89
C LYS A 61 -27.76 -26.77 -11.40
N LYS A 62 -27.91 -26.97 -10.09
CA LYS A 62 -28.46 -28.20 -9.50
C LYS A 62 -29.91 -28.09 -9.04
N TYR A 63 -30.33 -26.91 -8.58
CA TYR A 63 -31.62 -26.71 -7.93
C TYR A 63 -32.57 -25.86 -8.78
N ALA A 64 -33.87 -26.10 -8.63
CA ALA A 64 -34.87 -25.24 -9.26
C ALA A 64 -34.86 -23.86 -8.59
N TRP A 65 -35.15 -22.81 -9.37
CA TRP A 65 -35.08 -21.40 -8.93
C TRP A 65 -35.74 -21.11 -7.57
N LYS A 66 -36.87 -21.77 -7.27
CA LYS A 66 -37.60 -21.58 -6.02
C LYS A 66 -36.78 -21.96 -4.79
N ASP A 67 -35.96 -23.00 -4.89
CA ASP A 67 -35.12 -23.47 -3.78
C ASP A 67 -33.82 -22.64 -3.68
N SER A 68 -33.27 -22.22 -4.83
CA SER A 68 -32.05 -21.40 -4.88
C SER A 68 -32.28 -19.96 -4.41
N TYR A 69 -33.48 -19.39 -4.56
CA TYR A 69 -33.74 -17.97 -4.30
C TYR A 69 -33.25 -17.48 -2.94
N ASN A 70 -33.57 -18.21 -1.86
CA ASN A 70 -33.14 -17.82 -0.52
C ASN A 70 -31.61 -17.85 -0.38
N LEU A 71 -30.95 -18.83 -1.00
CA LEU A 71 -29.49 -18.95 -0.99
C LEU A 71 -28.83 -17.84 -1.81
N THR A 72 -29.40 -17.49 -2.96
CA THR A 72 -28.97 -16.36 -3.80
C THR A 72 -29.06 -15.05 -3.03
N VAL A 73 -30.16 -14.81 -2.31
CA VAL A 73 -30.32 -13.59 -1.48
C VAL A 73 -29.26 -13.54 -0.39
N ILE A 74 -29.03 -14.64 0.33
CA ILE A 74 -27.97 -14.73 1.36
C ILE A 74 -26.59 -14.46 0.75
N ALA A 75 -26.29 -15.04 -0.41
CA ALA A 75 -25.03 -14.83 -1.12
C ALA A 75 -24.83 -13.36 -1.52
N CYS A 76 -25.88 -12.69 -2.02
CA CYS A 76 -25.85 -11.26 -2.34
C CYS A 76 -25.62 -10.38 -1.11
N VAL A 77 -26.27 -10.70 0.02
CA VAL A 77 -26.07 -9.97 1.28
C VAL A 77 -24.63 -10.13 1.77
N LEU A 78 -24.09 -11.36 1.78
CA LEU A 78 -22.70 -11.62 2.15
C LEU A 78 -21.72 -10.91 1.23
N TYR A 79 -21.95 -10.95 -0.08
CA TYR A 79 -21.15 -10.22 -1.07
C TYR A 79 -21.18 -8.71 -0.80
N GLY A 80 -22.35 -8.16 -0.48
CA GLY A 80 -22.51 -6.75 -0.13
C GLY A 80 -21.73 -6.36 1.12
N ILE A 81 -21.76 -7.20 2.17
CA ILE A 81 -20.99 -6.99 3.40
C ILE A 81 -19.48 -7.01 3.10
N ILE A 82 -18.99 -8.04 2.41
CA ILE A 82 -17.56 -8.17 2.08
C ILE A 82 -17.09 -6.98 1.24
N SER A 83 -17.90 -6.57 0.25
CA SER A 83 -17.62 -5.40 -0.58
C SER A 83 -17.59 -4.10 0.23
N GLY A 84 -18.51 -3.96 1.19
CA GLY A 84 -18.53 -2.83 2.13
C GLY A 84 -17.29 -2.79 3.03
N VAL A 85 -16.86 -3.94 3.57
CA VAL A 85 -15.62 -4.05 4.36
C VAL A 85 -14.39 -3.71 3.52
N LEU A 86 -14.31 -4.22 2.29
CA LEU A 86 -13.22 -3.91 1.36
C LEU A 86 -13.15 -2.40 1.05
N TYR A 87 -14.31 -1.77 0.82
CA TYR A 87 -14.41 -0.33 0.61
C TYR A 87 -13.89 0.44 1.83
N LEU A 88 -14.29 0.04 3.04
CA LEU A 88 -13.87 0.66 4.28
C LEU A 88 -12.36 0.53 4.52
N ILE A 89 -11.79 -0.65 4.29
CA ILE A 89 -10.34 -0.89 4.38
C ILE A 89 -9.59 0.01 3.39
N ASN A 90 -10.06 0.13 2.16
CA ASN A 90 -9.45 1.00 1.15
C ASN A 90 -9.58 2.48 1.49
N PHE A 91 -10.69 2.89 2.10
CA PHE A 91 -10.93 4.26 2.53
C PHE A 91 -9.96 4.67 3.64
N PHE A 92 -9.83 3.86 4.70
CA PHE A 92 -8.94 4.15 5.81
C PHE A 92 -7.45 4.03 5.45
N ASN A 93 -7.09 3.14 4.51
CA ASN A 93 -5.70 2.91 4.12
C ASN A 93 -5.32 3.54 2.78
N LYS A 94 -6.07 4.53 2.28
CA LYS A 94 -5.91 5.09 0.92
C LYS A 94 -4.48 5.52 0.57
N ASN A 95 -3.74 6.00 1.57
CA ASN A 95 -2.39 6.53 1.38
C ASN A 95 -1.29 5.63 1.93
N VAL A 96 -1.62 4.58 2.70
CA VAL A 96 -0.62 3.69 3.30
C VAL A 96 -0.08 2.78 2.21
N LYS A 97 1.21 2.95 1.87
CA LYS A 97 1.90 2.18 0.82
C LYS A 97 2.81 1.10 1.39
N TYR A 98 3.33 1.30 2.58
CA TYR A 98 4.20 0.35 3.24
C TYR A 98 3.84 0.23 4.72
N ILE A 99 3.83 -1.01 5.22
CA ILE A 99 3.77 -1.32 6.64
C ILE A 99 4.95 -2.25 6.93
N GLY A 100 5.72 -1.97 7.97
CA GLY A 100 6.78 -2.84 8.41
C GLY A 100 6.89 -2.90 9.93
N TYR A 101 7.66 -3.85 10.43
CA TYR A 101 7.97 -4.01 11.83
C TYR A 101 9.48 -3.90 12.05
N ASP A 102 9.88 -3.13 13.06
CA ASP A 102 11.26 -3.15 13.55
C ASP A 102 11.55 -4.48 14.28
N ASN A 103 12.82 -4.81 14.50
CA ASN A 103 13.25 -5.96 15.30
C ASN A 103 12.68 -5.94 16.73
N LYS A 104 12.28 -4.77 17.24
CA LYS A 104 11.60 -4.58 18.53
C LYS A 104 10.08 -4.83 18.48
N GLY A 105 9.52 -5.14 17.31
CA GLY A 105 8.08 -5.32 17.10
C GLY A 105 7.28 -4.02 16.93
N ASN A 106 7.95 -2.86 16.83
CA ASN A 106 7.26 -1.58 16.62
C ASN A 106 6.70 -1.49 15.20
N LYS A 107 5.43 -1.11 15.06
CA LYS A 107 4.77 -0.99 13.77
C LYS A 107 5.10 0.35 13.13
N LEU A 108 5.73 0.29 11.97
CA LEU A 108 5.97 1.42 11.07
C LEU A 108 4.93 1.40 9.96
N SER A 109 4.24 2.50 9.74
CA SER A 109 3.31 2.71 8.64
C SER A 109 3.74 3.94 7.85
N VAL A 110 3.88 3.79 6.54
CA VAL A 110 4.33 4.86 5.66
C VAL A 110 3.22 5.19 4.69
N ALA A 111 2.70 6.40 4.82
CA ALA A 111 1.70 6.95 3.92
C ALA A 111 2.34 7.95 2.96
N THR A 112 2.01 7.85 1.68
CA THR A 112 2.60 8.70 0.64
C THR A 112 1.51 9.52 -0.03
N SER A 113 1.81 10.76 -0.38
CA SER A 113 0.91 11.61 -1.16
C SER A 113 1.69 12.53 -2.10
N SER A 114 1.11 12.84 -3.24
CA SER A 114 1.66 13.78 -4.22
C SER A 114 0.51 14.50 -4.91
N ASN A 115 0.67 15.79 -5.16
CA ASN A 115 -0.26 16.55 -6.00
C ASN A 115 0.15 16.36 -7.46
N LYS A 116 -0.81 16.38 -8.39
CA LYS A 116 -0.52 16.20 -9.82
C LYS A 116 0.35 17.31 -10.40
N LEU A 117 0.26 18.51 -9.83
CA LEU A 117 0.88 19.74 -10.32
C LEU A 117 2.16 20.10 -9.54
N ASP A 118 2.39 19.49 -8.38
CA ASP A 118 3.54 19.78 -7.55
C ASP A 118 4.53 18.61 -7.59
N PRO A 119 5.80 18.83 -7.96
CA PRO A 119 6.84 17.80 -7.97
C PRO A 119 7.38 17.54 -6.55
N ILE A 120 6.48 17.45 -5.56
CA ILE A 120 6.78 17.20 -4.15
C ILE A 120 6.16 15.87 -3.75
N TYR A 121 7.00 15.00 -3.23
CA TYR A 121 6.64 13.72 -2.64
C TYR A 121 6.50 13.89 -1.12
N ASN A 122 5.25 13.86 -0.65
CA ASN A 122 4.94 13.93 0.77
C ASN A 122 4.91 12.52 1.35
N VAL A 123 5.65 12.32 2.43
CA VAL A 123 5.77 11.05 3.14
C VAL A 123 5.42 11.29 4.60
N THR A 124 4.42 10.57 5.08
CA THR A 124 4.07 10.51 6.49
C THR A 124 4.54 9.17 7.03
N ILE A 125 5.58 9.20 7.86
CA ILE A 125 6.12 8.02 8.53
C ILE A 125 5.53 7.99 9.94
N SER A 126 4.73 6.97 10.23
CA SER A 126 4.11 6.75 11.53
C SER A 126 4.72 5.53 12.22
N LEU A 127 5.32 5.72 13.39
CA LEU A 127 5.83 4.66 14.26
C LEU A 127 4.97 4.62 15.54
N ASN A 128 4.16 3.57 15.70
CA ASN A 128 3.13 3.47 16.75
C ASN A 128 2.23 4.72 16.80
N ASP A 129 2.40 5.59 17.81
CA ASP A 129 1.62 6.82 18.02
C ASP A 129 2.29 8.10 17.46
N ARG A 130 3.46 7.98 16.84
CA ARG A 130 4.24 9.15 16.40
C ARG A 130 4.29 9.22 14.90
N SER A 131 3.99 10.39 14.36
CA SER A 131 4.07 10.65 12.92
C SER A 131 5.04 11.79 12.62
N VAL A 132 5.90 11.60 11.63
CA VAL A 132 6.67 12.68 11.00
C VAL A 132 6.18 12.86 9.56
N ASN A 133 5.91 14.11 9.19
CA ASN A 133 5.60 14.48 7.80
C ASN A 133 6.87 15.06 7.18
N ALA A 134 7.34 14.43 6.10
CA ALA A 134 8.46 14.88 5.31
C ALA A 134 8.00 15.20 3.89
N ALA A 135 8.56 16.26 3.31
CA ALA A 135 8.32 16.66 1.93
C ALA A 135 9.64 16.61 1.16
N PHE A 136 9.74 15.72 0.18
CA PHE A 136 10.92 15.55 -0.65
C PHE A 136 10.62 15.97 -2.09
N GLY A 137 11.45 16.84 -2.67
CA GLY A 137 11.40 17.08 -4.11
C GLY A 137 11.92 15.86 -4.87
N PHE A 138 11.25 15.44 -5.94
CA PHE A 138 11.67 14.27 -6.74
C PHE A 138 13.10 14.43 -7.30
N ASN A 139 13.52 15.67 -7.58
CA ASN A 139 14.88 16.01 -8.04
C ASN A 139 16.01 15.60 -7.08
N LYS A 140 15.73 15.31 -5.80
CA LYS A 140 16.76 14.91 -4.84
C LYS A 140 17.20 13.46 -5.00
N PHE A 141 16.37 12.62 -5.61
CA PHE A 141 16.62 11.18 -5.73
C PHE A 141 16.28 10.61 -7.12
N PHE A 142 15.82 11.44 -8.05
CA PHE A 142 15.80 11.12 -9.47
C PHE A 142 16.91 11.87 -10.21
N ASP A 143 17.64 11.14 -11.05
CA ASP A 143 18.63 11.71 -11.96
C ASP A 143 17.94 12.40 -13.17
N VAL A 144 18.67 13.28 -13.86
CA VAL A 144 18.23 14.00 -15.08
C VAL A 144 17.83 13.03 -16.19
N VAL A 145 18.35 11.81 -16.17
CA VAL A 145 18.01 10.75 -17.12
C VAL A 145 16.70 10.04 -16.76
N GLY A 146 16.19 10.20 -15.52
CA GLY A 146 14.97 9.55 -15.04
C GLY A 146 15.21 8.24 -14.29
N PHE A 147 16.43 8.00 -13.81
CA PHE A 147 16.76 6.86 -12.95
C PHE A 147 16.60 7.20 -11.47
N PHE A 148 16.09 6.25 -10.70
CA PHE A 148 15.89 6.37 -9.25
C PHE A 148 17.18 6.02 -8.50
N ASN A 149 17.72 6.98 -7.74
CA ASN A 149 18.86 6.80 -6.85
C ASN A 149 18.39 6.37 -5.45
N ARG A 150 18.48 5.06 -5.20
CA ARG A 150 18.05 4.43 -3.94
C ARG A 150 18.84 4.92 -2.73
N ASP A 151 20.15 5.06 -2.85
CA ASP A 151 21.00 5.45 -1.72
C ASP A 151 20.71 6.88 -1.27
N ALA A 152 20.48 7.78 -2.22
CA ALA A 152 20.08 9.17 -1.93
C ALA A 152 18.74 9.22 -1.18
N PHE A 153 17.75 8.44 -1.64
CA PHE A 153 16.45 8.37 -0.99
C PHE A 153 16.54 7.73 0.40
N THR A 154 17.32 6.64 0.55
CA THR A 154 17.52 5.95 1.83
C THR A 154 18.11 6.90 2.88
N LYS A 155 19.12 7.69 2.53
CA LYS A 155 19.71 8.71 3.42
C LYS A 155 18.70 9.77 3.84
N LEU A 156 17.82 10.21 2.93
CA LEU A 156 16.76 11.17 3.25
C LEU A 156 15.76 10.59 4.25
N VAL A 157 15.31 9.35 4.02
CA VAL A 157 14.39 8.64 4.92
C VAL A 157 15.04 8.37 6.27
N GLU A 158 16.29 7.93 6.29
CA GLU A 158 17.08 7.69 7.51
C GLU A 158 17.22 8.96 8.35
N ASN A 159 17.47 10.10 7.73
CA ASN A 159 17.53 11.39 8.43
C ASN A 159 16.20 11.76 9.09
N GLU A 160 15.07 11.53 8.42
CA GLU A 160 13.74 11.79 9.01
C GLU A 160 13.38 10.78 10.10
N LEU A 161 13.79 9.51 9.94
CA LEU A 161 13.62 8.48 10.97
C LEU A 161 14.48 8.78 12.21
N ASN A 162 15.70 9.25 12.03
CA ASN A 162 16.58 9.68 13.11
C ASN A 162 16.01 10.89 13.87
N LYS A 163 15.35 11.83 13.18
CA LYS A 163 14.60 12.92 13.85
C LYS A 163 13.43 12.38 14.68
N LEU A 164 12.73 11.37 14.18
CA LEU A 164 11.64 10.71 14.91
C LEU A 164 12.14 10.01 16.18
N ASN A 165 13.30 9.33 16.08
CA ASN A 165 13.92 8.62 17.20
C ASN A 165 14.56 9.58 18.22
N LYS A 166 15.25 10.64 17.79
CA LYS A 166 15.86 11.64 18.69
C LYS A 166 14.84 12.41 19.52
N LYS A 167 13.58 12.46 19.11
CA LYS A 167 12.51 13.03 19.92
C LYS A 167 12.21 12.18 21.19
N ASN A 168 12.89 11.04 21.38
CA ASN A 168 12.80 10.17 22.56
C ASN A 168 13.93 10.28 23.56
N GLU A 169 15.00 11.02 23.25
CA GLU A 169 16.06 11.32 24.22
C GLU A 169 15.82 12.71 24.81
#